data_AF-A0A377ZV92-F1
#
_entry.id   AF-A0A377ZV92-F1
#
_cell.length_a   1.000
_cell.length_b   1.000
_cell.length_c   1.000
_cell.angle_alpha   90.00
_cell.angle_beta   90.00
_cell.angle_gamma   90.00
#
_symmetry.space_group_name_H-M   'P 1'
#
loop_
_entity.id
_entity.type
_entity.pdbx_description
1 polymer ?
#
loop_
_entity_poly.entity_id
_entity_poly.type
_entity_poly.pdbx_seq_one_letter_code
_entity_poly.pdbx_strand_id
1 'polypeptide(L)'
;MLAQVEHIQIVACGTSYNSGMVSRYWFEALAGVPCDVEIASEFRYRKSAVRRNSLMITLSQSGETADTLAALRLSKELGYLGSLAICNVPGSSLVRESDLALMTKAGTEIGVASTKAFTTQLTVLLMLVAKTGRD
;
A
#
# COMPACT_ATOMS: atom_id res chain seq x y z
N MET A 1 15.35 -1.41 6.04
CA MET A 1 14.31 -1.85 5.10
C MET A 1 14.15 -0.89 3.92
N LEU A 2 13.63 0.34 4.10
CA LEU A 2 13.35 1.26 2.97
C LEU A 2 14.55 1.55 2.03
N ALA A 3 15.77 1.66 2.56
CA ALA A 3 16.97 1.88 1.74
C ALA A 3 17.32 0.72 0.77
N GLN A 4 16.76 -0.48 0.99
CA GLN A 4 16.99 -1.65 0.14
C GLN A 4 15.92 -1.80 -0.96
N VAL A 5 14.85 -1.01 -0.92
CA VAL A 5 13.71 -1.14 -1.83
C VAL A 5 14.12 -0.82 -3.26
N GLU A 6 13.94 -1.78 -4.17
CA GLU A 6 14.19 -1.61 -5.62
C GLU A 6 12.87 -1.60 -6.43
N HIS A 7 11.76 -2.02 -5.82
CA HIS A 7 10.44 -2.04 -6.43
C HIS A 7 9.35 -1.85 -5.37
N ILE A 8 8.25 -1.23 -5.75
CA ILE A 8 7.05 -1.10 -4.91
C ILE A 8 5.89 -1.83 -5.57
N GLN A 9 5.23 -2.71 -4.82
CA GLN A 9 3.96 -3.31 -5.19
C GLN A 9 2.86 -2.73 -4.29
N ILE A 10 1.92 -1.99 -4.85
CA ILE A 10 0.73 -1.51 -4.14
C ILE A 10 -0.44 -2.45 -4.42
N VAL A 11 -1.14 -2.88 -3.38
CA VAL A 11 -2.33 -3.71 -3.48
C VAL A 11 -3.46 -3.13 -2.64
N ALA A 12 -4.62 -2.91 -3.26
CA ALA A 12 -5.78 -2.29 -2.62
C ALA A 12 -7.08 -2.59 -3.39
N CYS A 13 -8.22 -2.11 -2.87
CA CYS A 13 -9.52 -2.18 -3.54
C CYS A 13 -10.18 -0.79 -3.67
N GLY A 14 -11.02 -0.61 -4.69
CA GLY A 14 -11.88 0.56 -4.87
C GLY A 14 -11.13 1.90 -4.81
N THR A 15 -11.62 2.84 -4.01
CA THR A 15 -11.01 4.18 -3.88
C THR A 15 -9.57 4.12 -3.33
N SER A 16 -9.22 3.13 -2.51
CA SER A 16 -7.82 2.94 -2.06
C SER A 16 -6.91 2.44 -3.18
N TYR A 17 -7.44 1.68 -4.15
CA TYR A 17 -6.69 1.36 -5.36
C TYR A 17 -6.44 2.62 -6.22
N ASN A 18 -7.44 3.49 -6.34
CA ASN A 18 -7.28 4.75 -7.08
C ASN A 18 -6.18 5.64 -6.47
N SER A 19 -6.02 5.69 -5.14
CA SER A 19 -4.93 6.46 -4.52
C SER A 19 -3.56 5.84 -4.82
N GLY A 20 -3.48 4.50 -4.82
CA GLY A 20 -2.30 3.77 -5.30
C GLY A 20 -1.94 4.14 -6.75
N MET A 21 -2.91 4.17 -7.65
CA MET A 21 -2.72 4.53 -9.06
C MET A 21 -2.14 5.93 -9.24
N VAL A 22 -2.58 6.91 -8.45
CA VAL A 22 -1.98 8.24 -8.44
C VAL A 22 -0.52 8.18 -7.98
N SER A 23 -0.25 7.48 -6.87
CA SER A 23 1.10 7.42 -6.31
C SER A 23 2.13 6.72 -7.20
N ARG A 24 1.71 5.83 -8.11
CA ARG A 24 2.61 5.23 -9.11
C ARG A 24 3.36 6.31 -9.89
N TYR A 25 2.63 7.31 -10.39
CA TYR A 25 3.24 8.42 -11.13
C TYR A 25 4.28 9.16 -10.27
N TRP A 26 4.03 9.30 -8.97
CA TRP A 26 4.95 9.98 -8.06
C TRP A 26 6.19 9.14 -7.74
N PHE A 27 6.02 7.85 -7.43
CA PHE A 27 7.17 6.96 -7.17
C PHE A 27 8.09 6.88 -8.39
N GLU A 28 7.53 6.79 -9.59
CA GLU A 28 8.31 6.71 -10.82
C GLU A 28 8.93 8.04 -11.20
N ALA A 29 8.15 9.13 -11.25
CA ALA A 29 8.63 10.41 -11.75
C ALA A 29 9.46 11.21 -10.74
N LEU A 30 9.20 11.06 -9.44
CA LEU A 30 9.84 11.87 -8.38
C LEU A 30 10.91 11.09 -7.63
N ALA A 31 10.69 9.80 -7.35
CA ALA A 31 11.65 8.97 -6.61
C ALA A 31 12.48 8.05 -7.51
N GLY A 32 12.13 7.89 -8.78
CA GLY A 32 12.82 6.98 -9.71
C GLY A 32 12.67 5.50 -9.33
N VAL A 33 11.66 5.13 -8.54
CA VAL A 33 11.43 3.75 -8.08
C VAL A 33 10.28 3.12 -8.88
N PRO A 34 10.51 1.99 -9.56
CA PRO A 34 9.45 1.28 -10.26
C PRO A 34 8.30 0.90 -9.32
N CYS A 35 7.06 1.16 -9.73
CA CYS A 35 5.88 0.93 -8.90
C CYS A 35 4.74 0.26 -9.68
N ASP A 36 4.37 -0.96 -9.28
CA ASP A 36 3.18 -1.63 -9.79
C ASP A 36 2.00 -1.44 -8.83
N VAL A 37 0.80 -1.28 -9.37
CA VAL A 37 -0.44 -1.13 -8.59
C VAL A 37 -1.47 -2.12 -9.10
N GLU A 38 -2.01 -2.93 -8.21
CA GLU A 38 -2.93 -3.99 -8.58
C GLU A 38 -4.16 -4.03 -7.68
N ILE A 39 -5.30 -4.40 -8.27
CA ILE A 39 -6.52 -4.65 -7.51
C ILE A 39 -6.34 -5.96 -6.72
N ALA A 40 -6.67 -5.94 -5.43
CA ALA A 40 -6.33 -7.05 -4.54
C ALA A 40 -7.00 -8.38 -4.91
N SER A 41 -8.19 -8.33 -5.51
CA SER A 41 -8.90 -9.53 -5.98
C SER A 41 -8.13 -10.26 -7.08
N GLU A 42 -7.45 -9.57 -7.99
CA GLU A 42 -6.67 -10.23 -9.05
C GLU A 42 -5.32 -10.71 -8.51
N PHE A 43 -4.64 -9.89 -7.70
CA PHE A 43 -3.33 -10.22 -7.14
C PHE A 43 -3.34 -11.56 -6.39
N ARG A 44 -4.40 -11.82 -5.61
CA ARG A 44 -4.49 -12.99 -4.74
C ARG A 44 -4.77 -14.31 -5.48
N TYR A 45 -5.21 -14.27 -6.73
CA TYR A 45 -5.62 -15.48 -7.48
C TYR A 45 -4.69 -15.82 -8.64
N ARG A 46 -3.72 -14.95 -8.97
CA ARG A 46 -2.74 -15.21 -10.03
C ARG A 46 -1.39 -15.63 -9.45
N LYS A 47 -0.60 -16.32 -10.27
CA LYS A 47 0.82 -16.57 -9.97
C LYS A 47 1.63 -15.30 -10.28
N SER A 48 2.11 -14.64 -9.25
CA SER A 48 2.89 -13.41 -9.37
C SER A 48 4.39 -13.66 -9.54
N ALA A 49 5.02 -12.97 -10.49
CA ALA A 49 6.47 -12.92 -10.62
C ALA A 49 7.00 -11.75 -9.76
N VAL A 50 7.42 -12.07 -8.53
CA VAL A 50 7.88 -11.06 -7.56
C VAL A 50 9.20 -10.44 -8.02
N ARG A 51 9.26 -9.10 -8.05
CA ARG A 51 10.48 -8.36 -8.39
C ARG A 51 11.46 -8.37 -7.22
N ARG A 52 12.76 -8.28 -7.53
CA ARG A 52 13.83 -8.24 -6.52
C ARG A 52 13.62 -7.07 -5.56
N ASN A 53 13.85 -7.32 -4.26
CA ASN A 53 13.77 -6.30 -3.20
C ASN A 53 12.48 -5.47 -3.24
N SER A 54 11.36 -6.14 -3.52
CA SER A 54 10.04 -5.50 -3.63
C SER A 54 9.42 -5.26 -2.27
N LEU A 55 8.98 -4.03 -2.01
CA LEU A 55 8.15 -3.67 -0.86
C LEU A 55 6.68 -3.91 -1.19
N MET A 56 5.95 -4.63 -0.35
CA MET A 56 4.49 -4.74 -0.42
C MET A 56 3.84 -3.58 0.35
N ILE A 57 3.01 -2.79 -0.32
CA ILE A 57 2.21 -1.73 0.31
C ILE A 57 0.73 -2.06 0.19
N THR A 58 0.01 -2.04 1.31
CA THR A 58 -1.45 -2.16 1.32
C THR A 58 -2.11 -0.84 1.67
N LEU A 59 -3.17 -0.49 0.93
CA LEU A 59 -3.99 0.70 1.19
C LEU A 59 -5.39 0.26 1.58
N SER A 60 -5.84 0.64 2.77
CA SER A 60 -7.21 0.38 3.21
C SER A 60 -7.65 1.41 4.24
N GLN A 61 -8.84 1.98 4.08
CA GLN A 61 -9.41 2.85 5.12
C GLN A 61 -9.71 2.05 6.40
N SER A 62 -10.35 0.89 6.28
CA SER A 62 -10.81 0.10 7.43
C SER A 62 -9.72 -0.79 8.02
N GLY A 63 -8.75 -1.19 7.19
CA GLY A 63 -7.74 -2.18 7.57
C GLY A 63 -8.26 -3.64 7.59
N GLU A 64 -9.50 -3.86 7.15
CA GLU A 64 -10.21 -5.15 7.23
C GLU A 64 -10.73 -5.64 5.86
N THR A 65 -10.38 -4.96 4.76
CA THR A 65 -10.79 -5.36 3.41
C THR A 65 -10.25 -6.76 3.09
N ALA A 66 -11.16 -7.74 2.96
CA ALA A 66 -10.81 -9.17 2.91
C ALA A 66 -9.78 -9.52 1.82
N ASP A 67 -9.97 -9.02 0.59
CA ASP A 67 -9.04 -9.30 -0.51
C ASP A 67 -7.66 -8.66 -0.28
N THR A 68 -7.62 -7.44 0.28
CA THR A 68 -6.36 -6.76 0.59
C THR A 68 -5.62 -7.48 1.73
N LEU A 69 -6.34 -7.96 2.74
CA LEU A 69 -5.76 -8.76 3.82
C LEU A 69 -5.24 -10.11 3.31
N ALA A 70 -5.97 -10.76 2.42
CA ALA A 70 -5.52 -11.99 1.78
C ALA A 70 -4.26 -11.76 0.93
N ALA A 71 -4.18 -10.64 0.20
CA ALA A 71 -3.00 -10.26 -0.56
C ALA A 71 -1.77 -9.99 0.33
N LEU A 72 -1.97 -9.32 1.48
CA LEU A 72 -0.90 -9.13 2.47
C LEU A 72 -0.35 -10.48 2.94
N ARG A 73 -1.22 -11.40 3.35
CA ARG A 73 -0.81 -12.72 3.84
C ARG A 73 -0.09 -13.52 2.76
N LEU A 74 -0.62 -13.54 1.54
CA LEU A 74 0.04 -14.17 0.39
C LEU A 74 1.43 -13.57 0.14
N SER A 75 1.59 -12.25 0.25
CA SER A 75 2.88 -11.59 0.00
C SER A 75 4.00 -12.07 0.94
N LYS A 76 3.66 -12.48 2.17
CA LYS A 76 4.62 -13.02 3.14
C LYS A 76 5.19 -14.38 2.73
N GLU A 77 4.43 -15.14 1.95
CA GLU A 77 4.86 -16.44 1.42
C GLU A 77 5.67 -16.28 0.11
N LEU A 78 5.52 -15.15 -0.57
CA LEU A 78 6.11 -14.89 -1.89
C LEU A 78 7.49 -14.21 -1.86
N GLY A 79 8.05 -13.95 -0.68
CA GLY A 79 9.42 -13.41 -0.55
C GLY A 79 9.56 -11.92 -0.86
N TYR A 80 8.53 -11.12 -0.59
CA TYR A 80 8.67 -9.65 -0.57
C TYR A 80 9.68 -9.22 0.50
N LEU A 81 10.36 -8.10 0.29
CA LEU A 81 11.34 -7.54 1.24
C LEU A 81 10.71 -7.22 2.61
N GLY A 82 9.43 -6.87 2.60
CA GLY A 82 8.62 -6.57 3.77
C GLY A 82 7.29 -5.97 3.35
N SER A 83 6.51 -5.59 4.35
CA SER A 83 5.14 -5.10 4.19
C SER A 83 4.91 -3.78 4.93
N LEU A 84 4.15 -2.87 4.31
CA LEU A 84 3.76 -1.58 4.86
C LEU A 84 2.24 -1.39 4.68
N ALA A 85 1.52 -1.19 5.77
CA ALA A 85 0.11 -0.80 5.72
C ALA A 85 -0.05 0.72 5.81
N ILE A 86 -0.80 1.33 4.89
CA ILE A 86 -1.32 2.69 5.04
C ILE A 86 -2.81 2.58 5.36
N CYS A 87 -3.15 2.92 6.60
CA CYS A 87 -4.48 2.66 7.16
C CYS A 87 -5.02 3.83 7.97
N ASN A 88 -6.34 3.94 8.12
CA ASN A 88 -6.96 4.95 8.97
C ASN A 88 -7.37 4.41 10.35
N VAL A 89 -7.55 3.10 10.50
CA VAL A 89 -8.00 2.46 11.75
C VAL A 89 -6.82 1.81 12.48
N PRO A 90 -6.39 2.37 13.64
CA PRO A 90 -5.31 1.79 14.44
C PRO A 90 -5.69 0.40 14.93
N GLY A 91 -4.70 -0.50 14.97
CA GLY A 91 -4.89 -1.85 15.50
C GLY A 91 -5.76 -2.77 14.63
N SER A 92 -6.13 -2.39 13.41
CA SER A 92 -6.80 -3.26 12.43
C SER A 92 -5.89 -4.41 11.96
N SER A 93 -6.48 -5.43 11.33
CA SER A 93 -5.76 -6.64 10.89
C SER A 93 -4.60 -6.32 9.95
N LEU A 94 -4.81 -5.48 8.92
CA LEU A 94 -3.71 -5.05 8.04
C LEU A 94 -2.59 -4.33 8.80
N VAL A 95 -2.91 -3.52 9.81
CA VAL A 95 -1.91 -2.81 10.62
C VAL A 95 -1.13 -3.77 11.51
N ARG A 96 -1.80 -4.71 12.19
CA ARG A 96 -1.14 -5.67 13.09
C ARG A 96 -0.29 -6.69 12.34
N GLU A 97 -0.70 -7.06 11.13
CA GLU A 97 -0.02 -8.08 10.35
C GLU A 97 1.08 -7.52 9.43
N SER A 98 1.20 -6.19 9.26
CA SER A 98 2.27 -5.60 8.45
C SER A 98 3.53 -5.34 9.28
N ASP A 99 4.71 -5.38 8.65
CA ASP A 99 5.99 -5.09 9.32
C ASP A 99 6.10 -3.62 9.74
N LEU A 100 5.52 -2.75 8.91
CA LEU A 100 5.40 -1.31 9.18
C LEU A 100 3.94 -0.86 8.96
N ALA A 101 3.57 0.23 9.63
CA ALA A 101 2.30 0.90 9.40
C ALA A 101 2.42 2.42 9.45
N LEU A 102 1.73 3.11 8.54
CA LEU A 102 1.54 4.55 8.55
C LEU A 102 0.05 4.86 8.68
N MET A 103 -0.30 5.58 9.74
CA MET A 103 -1.68 5.97 9.99
C MET A 103 -2.01 7.27 9.25
N THR A 104 -3.11 7.28 8.50
CA THR A 104 -3.57 8.47 7.76
C THR A 104 -4.16 9.54 8.67
N LYS A 105 -4.62 9.15 9.88
CA LYS A 105 -5.17 10.06 10.91
C LYS A 105 -6.31 10.96 10.42
N ALA A 106 -7.12 10.48 9.48
CA ALA A 106 -8.29 11.21 8.97
C ALA A 106 -9.47 11.26 9.96
N GLY A 107 -9.38 10.52 11.07
CA GLY A 107 -10.49 10.27 12.00
C GLY A 107 -11.56 9.37 11.39
N THR A 108 -12.60 9.04 12.16
CA THR A 108 -13.66 8.10 11.73
C THR A 108 -14.36 8.58 10.46
N GLU A 109 -14.43 7.73 9.44
CA GLU A 109 -15.16 7.97 8.20
C GLU A 109 -16.45 7.15 8.24
N ILE A 110 -17.61 7.82 8.28
CA ILE A 110 -18.94 7.17 8.40
C ILE A 110 -19.56 6.96 7.01
N GLY A 111 -19.27 7.87 6.07
CA GLY A 111 -19.77 7.76 4.71
C GLY A 111 -19.25 6.51 4.01
N VAL A 112 -20.13 5.83 3.28
CA VAL A 112 -19.78 4.62 2.52
C VAL A 112 -18.78 4.95 1.41
N ALA A 113 -19.00 6.06 0.70
CA ALA A 113 -18.06 6.57 -0.29
C ALA A 113 -16.90 7.27 0.41
N SER A 114 -15.68 6.79 0.17
CA SER A 114 -14.49 7.35 0.79
C SER A 114 -14.13 8.71 0.20
N THR A 115 -13.81 9.67 1.07
CA THR A 115 -13.48 11.06 0.70
C THR A 115 -12.18 11.48 1.36
N LYS A 116 -12.21 11.76 2.66
CA LYS A 116 -11.03 12.19 3.42
C LYS A 116 -9.98 11.08 3.53
N ALA A 117 -10.39 9.81 3.58
CA ALA A 117 -9.42 8.73 3.62
C ALA A 117 -8.63 8.63 2.31
N PHE A 118 -9.25 8.88 1.15
CA PHE A 118 -8.55 8.98 -0.14
C PHE A 118 -7.47 10.08 -0.13
N THR A 119 -7.84 11.31 0.21
CA THR A 119 -6.89 12.44 0.19
C THR A 119 -5.76 12.26 1.21
N THR A 120 -6.05 11.70 2.38
CA THR A 120 -5.01 11.44 3.39
C THR A 120 -4.11 10.26 3.03
N GLN A 121 -4.62 9.24 2.34
CA GLN A 121 -3.79 8.20 1.72
C GLN A 121 -2.81 8.83 0.73
N LEU A 122 -3.27 9.74 -0.14
CA LEU A 122 -2.39 10.47 -1.06
C LEU A 122 -1.32 11.27 -0.32
N THR A 123 -1.68 11.99 0.74
CA THR A 123 -0.72 12.73 1.56
C THR A 123 0.36 11.81 2.13
N VAL A 124 -0.03 10.66 2.70
CA VAL A 124 0.93 9.69 3.24
C VAL A 124 1.80 9.08 2.15
N LEU A 125 1.23 8.75 0.99
CA LEU A 125 1.98 8.24 -0.16
C LEU A 125 3.01 9.25 -0.65
N LEU A 126 2.66 10.54 -0.73
CA LEU A 126 3.60 11.59 -1.14
C LEU A 126 4.75 11.78 -0.13
N MET A 127 4.46 11.70 1.17
CA MET A 127 5.51 11.69 2.20
C MET A 127 6.42 10.45 2.06
N LEU A 128 5.85 9.30 1.72
CA LEU A 128 6.62 8.08 1.48
C LEU A 128 7.51 8.21 0.24
N VAL A 129 6.99 8.79 -0.85
CA VAL A 129 7.77 9.12 -2.07
C VAL A 129 9.01 9.94 -1.70
N ALA A 130 8.83 11.03 -0.93
CA ALA A 130 9.93 11.87 -0.48
C ALA A 130 10.96 11.11 0.38
N LYS A 131 10.51 10.10 1.14
CA LYS A 131 11.41 9.25 1.94
C LYS A 131 12.11 8.16 1.13
N THR A 132 11.49 7.68 0.05
CA THR A 132 12.04 6.65 -0.85
C THR A 132 12.92 7.22 -1.94
N GLY A 133 12.78 8.52 -2.26
CA GLY A 133 13.67 9.24 -3.17
C GLY A 133 15.12 9.06 -2.72
N ARG A 134 15.97 8.66 -3.66
CA ARG A 134 17.40 8.54 -3.47
C ARG A 134 18.03 9.75 -4.16
N ASP A 135 18.72 10.58 -3.39
CA ASP A 135 19.71 11.53 -3.95
C ASP A 135 20.91 10.76 -4.51
#